data_AF-A0A3N4UX32-F1
#
_entry.id   AF-A0A3N4UX32-F1
#
_cell.length_a   1.000
_cell.length_b   1.000
_cell.length_c   1.000
_cell.angle_alpha   90.00
_cell.angle_beta   90.00
_cell.angle_gamma   90.00
#
_symmetry.space_group_name_H-M   'P 1'
#
loop_
_entity.id
_entity.type
_entity.pdbx_description
1 polymer ?
#
loop_
_entity_poly.entity_id
_entity_poly.type
_entity_poly.pdbx_seq_one_letter_code
_entity_poly.pdbx_strand_id
1 'polypeptide(L)' 'MTRNMNTPVARWRARMGLSQRAAAEALGMALSSYQDQERGINRQTGQPIRTPLTLLLACAAIERGIAPVE' A
#
# COMPACT_ATOMS: atom_id res chain seq x y z
N MET A 1 -5.29 19.54 0.97
CA MET A 1 -5.49 18.07 1.07
C MET A 1 -4.26 17.46 1.72
N THR A 2 -4.32 17.21 3.03
CA THR A 2 -3.20 16.67 3.81
C THR A 2 -2.99 15.21 3.46
N ARG A 3 -1.82 14.83 2.96
CA ARG A 3 -1.47 13.43 2.69
C ARG A 3 -1.39 12.70 4.04
N ASN A 4 -2.37 11.85 4.34
CA ASN A 4 -2.34 11.01 5.54
C ASN A 4 -1.16 10.03 5.42
N MET A 5 -0.17 10.11 6.31
CA MET A 5 1.06 9.29 6.31
C MET A 5 1.11 8.30 7.51
N ASN A 6 -0.04 8.01 8.11
CA ASN A 6 -0.11 7.24 9.35
C ASN A 6 0.18 5.75 9.15
N THR A 7 -0.03 5.21 7.94
CA THR A 7 0.26 3.79 7.64
C THR A 7 1.60 3.61 6.93
N PRO A 8 2.25 2.44 7.07
CA PRO A 8 3.44 2.12 6.29
C PRO A 8 3.23 2.25 4.78
N VAL A 9 2.07 1.82 4.28
CA VAL A 9 1.71 1.88 2.85
C VAL A 9 1.60 3.32 2.36
N ALA A 10 0.96 4.20 3.15
CA ALA A 10 0.89 5.61 2.81
C ALA A 10 2.27 6.29 2.74
N ARG A 11 3.16 5.95 3.68
CA ARG A 11 4.54 6.46 3.67
C ARG A 11 5.33 5.95 2.47
N TRP A 12 5.19 4.68 2.13
CA TRP A 12 5.82 4.09 0.95
C TRP A 12 5.35 4.76 -0.34
N ARG A 13 4.03 4.88 -0.56
CA ARG A 13 3.50 5.58 -1.74
C ARG A 13 3.98 7.03 -1.79
N ALA A 14 4.13 7.66 -0.63
CA ALA A 14 4.66 9.01 -0.56
C ALA A 14 6.07 9.16 -1.10
N ARG A 15 6.97 8.24 -0.73
CA ARG A 15 8.35 8.20 -1.25
C ARG A 15 8.39 7.87 -2.73
N MET A 16 7.55 6.93 -3.18
CA MET A 16 7.49 6.51 -4.58
C MET A 16 6.86 7.55 -5.53
N GLY A 17 6.21 8.60 -5.00
CA GLY A 17 5.55 9.61 -5.83
C GLY A 17 4.31 9.11 -6.59
N LEU A 18 3.75 7.96 -6.21
CA LEU A 18 2.68 7.30 -6.97
C LEU A 18 1.28 7.83 -6.63
N SER A 19 0.37 7.76 -7.62
CA SER A 19 -1.07 7.81 -7.37
C SER A 19 -1.52 6.53 -6.66
N GLN A 20 -2.70 6.53 -6.02
CA GLN A 20 -3.22 5.31 -5.39
C GLN A 20 -3.45 4.19 -6.40
N ARG A 21 -3.89 4.54 -7.61
CA ARG A 21 -4.12 3.57 -8.69
C ARG A 21 -2.81 2.96 -9.18
N ALA A 22 -1.80 3.78 -9.46
CA ALA A 22 -0.48 3.29 -9.88
C ALA A 22 0.18 2.43 -8.79
N ALA A 23 0.00 2.79 -7.52
CA ALA A 23 0.48 1.98 -6.40
C ALA A 23 -0.23 0.62 -6.30
N ALA A 24 -1.55 0.58 -6.49
CA ALA A 24 -2.31 -0.66 -6.52
C ALA A 24 -1.88 -1.57 -7.69
N GLU A 25 -1.72 -0.99 -8.88
CA GLU A 25 -1.24 -1.69 -10.08
C GLU A 25 0.17 -2.26 -9.87
N ALA A 26 1.11 -1.47 -9.32
CA ALA A 26 2.47 -1.92 -9.03
C ALA A 26 2.52 -3.09 -8.02
N LEU A 27 1.58 -3.12 -7.07
CA LEU A 27 1.46 -4.18 -6.07
C LEU A 27 0.62 -5.38 -6.53
N GLY A 28 0.02 -5.32 -7.73
CA GLY A 28 -0.92 -6.35 -8.19
C GLY A 28 -2.19 -6.46 -7.34
N MET A 29 -2.63 -5.37 -6.73
CA MET A 29 -3.77 -5.32 -5.81
C MET A 29 -4.99 -4.61 -6.43
N ALA A 30 -6.19 -5.00 -6.02
CA ALA A 30 -7.38 -4.20 -6.28
C ALA A 30 -7.28 -2.82 -5.59
N LEU A 31 -7.73 -1.76 -6.28
CA LEU A 31 -7.65 -0.38 -5.77
C LEU A 31 -8.36 -0.21 -4.42
N SER A 32 -9.52 -0.85 -4.24
CA SER A 32 -10.27 -0.80 -2.97
C SER A 32 -9.45 -1.38 -1.81
N SER A 33 -8.86 -2.56 -2.01
CA SER A 33 -7.98 -3.20 -1.02
C SER A 33 -6.75 -2.36 -0.72
N TYR A 34 -6.14 -1.74 -1.73
CA TYR A 34 -5.02 -0.82 -1.54
C TYR A 34 -5.43 0.38 -0.66
N GLN A 35 -6.57 1.00 -0.94
CA GLN A 35 -7.01 2.17 -0.17
C GLN A 35 -7.37 1.84 1.28
N ASP A 36 -7.82 0.62 1.57
CA ASP A 36 -8.06 0.15 2.94
C ASP A 36 -6.74 -0.04 3.69
N GLN A 37 -5.73 -0.62 3.04
CA GLN A 37 -4.38 -0.73 3.59
C GLN A 37 -3.75 0.65 3.81
N GLU A 38 -3.94 1.59 2.90
CA GLU A 38 -3.43 2.96 3.03
C GLU A 38 -4.11 3.71 4.18
N ARG A 39 -5.42 3.53 4.37
CA ARG A 39 -6.17 4.13 5.49
C ARG A 39 -5.88 3.43 6.83
N GLY A 40 -5.53 2.16 6.80
CA GLY A 40 -5.35 1.32 7.99
C GLY A 40 -6.67 0.91 8.64
N ILE A 41 -7.79 0.99 7.90
CA ILE A 41 -9.13 0.64 8.37
C ILE A 41 -9.85 -0.12 7.26
N ASN A 42 -10.46 -1.24 7.61
CA ASN A 42 -11.34 -1.98 6.70
C ASN A 42 -12.65 -1.21 6.55
N ARG A 43 -13.01 -0.80 5.33
CA ARG A 43 -14.21 0.01 5.09
C ARG A 43 -15.51 -0.70 5.41
N GLN A 44 -15.55 -2.02 5.27
CA GLN A 44 -16.78 -2.81 5.44
C GLN A 44 -17.06 -3.05 6.92
N THR A 45 -16.02 -3.29 7.72
CA THR A 45 -16.16 -3.67 9.13
C THR A 45 -15.82 -2.54 10.10
N GLY A 46 -15.19 -1.46 9.63
CA GLY A 46 -14.67 -0.37 10.46
C GLY A 46 -13.46 -0.75 11.33
N GLN A 47 -12.98 -1.99 11.23
CA GLN A 47 -11.91 -2.50 12.07
C GLN A 47 -10.53 -1.99 11.61
N PRO A 48 -9.59 -1.75 12.54
CA PRO A 48 -8.20 -1.46 12.20
C PRO A 48 -7.57 -2.59 11.39
N ILE A 49 -6.80 -2.23 10.37
CA ILE A 49 -6.00 -3.18 9.59
C ILE A 49 -4.56 -3.13 10.07
N ARG A 50 -4.06 -4.28 10.51
CA ARG A 50 -2.62 -4.50 10.60
C ARG A 50 -2.10 -4.88 9.21
N THR A 51 -1.28 -4.02 8.61
CA THR A 51 -0.68 -4.28 7.30
C THR A 51 0.11 -5.61 7.34
N PRO A 52 -0.21 -6.59 6.47
CA PRO A 52 0.48 -7.87 6.42
C PRO A 52 1.97 -7.69 6.08
N LEU A 53 2.82 -8.56 6.62
CA LEU A 53 4.26 -8.55 6.33
C LEU A 53 4.55 -8.76 4.84
N THR A 54 3.78 -9.60 4.16
CA THR A 54 3.90 -9.85 2.72
C THR A 54 3.76 -8.57 1.91
N LEU A 55 2.79 -7.72 2.25
CA LEU A 55 2.59 -6.43 1.60
C LEU A 55 3.76 -5.48 1.88
N LEU A 56 4.26 -5.44 3.12
CA LEU A 56 5.43 -4.61 3.47
C LEU A 56 6.68 -5.02 2.69
N LEU A 57 6.90 -6.33 2.53
CA LEU A 57 8.01 -6.87 1.75
C LEU A 57 7.85 -6.56 0.26
N ALA A 58 6.64 -6.67 -0.30
CA ALA A 58 6.36 -6.29 -1.68
C ALA A 58 6.66 -4.79 -1.93
N CYS A 59 6.21 -3.90 -1.03
CA CYS A 59 6.55 -2.48 -1.10
C CYS A 59 8.07 -2.25 -1.09
N ALA A 60 8.79 -2.95 -0.19
CA ALA A 60 10.24 -2.84 -0.07
C ALA A 60 11.00 -3.40 -1.27
N ALA A 61 10.47 -4.44 -1.93
CA ALA A 61 11.00 -5.02 -3.15
C ALA A 61 10.85 -4.02 -4.32
N ILE A 62 9.65 -3.47 -4.51
CA ILE A 62 9.37 -2.48 -5.56
C ILE A 62 10.23 -1.22 -5.37
N GLU A 63 10.34 -0.71 -4.14
CA GLU A 63 11.17 0.47 -3.83
C GLU A 63 12.66 0.24 -4.15
N ARG A 64 13.12 -1.02 -4.14
CA ARG A 64 14.49 -1.41 -4.48
C ARG A 64 14.66 -1.94 -5.91
N GLY A 65 13.60 -1.98 -6.71
CA GLY A 65 13.65 -2.55 -8.07
C GLY A 65 13.86 -4.07 -8.11
N ILE A 66 13.45 -4.80 -7.06
CA ILE A 66 13.53 -6.27 -7.01
C ILE A 66 12.30 -6.84 -7.73
N ALA A 67 12.54 -7.71 -8.72
CA ALA A 67 11.49 -8.37 -9.48
C ALA A 67 10.88 -9.57 -8.74
N PRO A 68 9.62 -9.95 -9.03
CA PRO A 68 9.02 -11.19 -8.54
C PRO A 68 9.79 -12.44 -8.99
N VAL A 69 9.61 -13.53 -8.25
CA VAL A 69 10.02 -14.87 -8.70
C VAL A 69 8.85 -15.47 -9.49
N GLU A 70 9.14 -16.03 -10.66
CA GLU A 70 8.19 -16.73 -11.53
C GLU A 70 8.24 -18.25 -11.36
#